data_AF-A0A1C6DX38-F1
#
_entry.id   AF-A0A1C6DX38-F1
#
_cell.length_a   1.000
_cell.length_b   1.000
_cell.length_c   1.000
_cell.angle_alpha   90.00
_cell.angle_beta   90.00
_cell.angle_gamma   90.00
#
_symmetry.space_group_name_H-M   'P 1'
#
loop_
_entity.id
_entity.type
_entity.pdbx_description
1 polymer ?
#
loop_
_entity_poly.entity_id
_entity_poly.type
_entity_poly.pdbx_seq_one_letter_code
_entity_poly.pdbx_strand_id
1 'polypeptide(L)'
;MTKQYAVRNIRLCTKDCLCLYVCPTGATDTENSIIDVEKCIGCGMCRDACPSGAISMVPVELPPQQGHTEAVTLALQAIMHSKAEQESIASALPGRLAAAVEKSNRIMAEDIIRESGYMLPQSANARAFLEKLLVTQQGEGFPRAAVEELLSILKTNEKMEKAD
;
A
#
# COMPACT_ATOMS: atom_id res chain seq x y z
N MET A 1 10.35 8.39 -20.35
CA MET A 1 10.50 7.54 -19.16
C MET A 1 9.52 8.03 -18.10
N THR A 2 8.86 7.12 -17.40
CA THR A 2 7.94 7.47 -16.28
C THR A 2 8.71 8.19 -15.18
N LYS A 3 8.12 9.22 -14.56
CA LYS A 3 8.73 9.90 -13.41
C LYS A 3 8.85 8.91 -12.24
N GLN A 4 10.05 8.78 -11.67
CA GLN A 4 10.33 7.88 -10.54
C GLN A 4 10.99 8.64 -9.40
N TYR A 5 10.90 8.08 -8.19
CA TYR A 5 11.64 8.53 -7.02
C TYR A 5 12.24 7.33 -6.29
N ALA A 6 13.26 7.60 -5.49
CA ALA A 6 13.94 6.56 -4.72
C ALA A 6 13.24 6.35 -3.37
N VAL A 7 13.10 5.10 -2.94
CA VAL A 7 12.65 4.72 -1.60
C VAL A 7 13.67 3.80 -0.95
N ARG A 8 13.84 3.91 0.38
CA ARG A 8 14.79 3.11 1.15
C ARG A 8 14.05 2.13 2.06
N ASN A 9 14.33 0.84 1.91
CA ASN A 9 13.91 -0.19 2.84
C ASN A 9 14.90 -0.27 4.02
N ILE A 10 14.50 0.27 5.16
CA ILE A 10 15.34 0.34 6.37
C ILE A 10 15.73 -1.06 6.87
N ARG A 11 14.89 -2.08 6.66
CA ARG A 11 15.20 -3.48 7.07
C ARG A 11 16.35 -4.09 6.27
N LEU A 12 16.62 -3.59 5.07
CA LEU A 12 17.74 -4.05 4.22
C LEU A 12 18.97 -3.13 4.32
N CYS A 13 18.88 -2.01 5.03
CA CYS A 13 19.94 -1.01 5.08
C CYS A 13 21.04 -1.41 6.06
N THR A 14 22.24 -1.68 5.54
CA THR A 14 23.46 -2.03 6.31
C THR A 14 24.29 -0.83 6.77
N LYS A 15 23.86 0.39 6.45
CA LYS A 15 24.49 1.66 6.86
C LYS A 15 25.90 1.91 6.30
N ASP A 16 26.22 1.41 5.10
CA ASP A 16 27.41 1.81 4.34
C ASP A 16 27.35 3.27 3.85
N CYS A 17 26.14 3.84 3.77
CA CYS A 17 25.87 5.26 3.50
C CYS A 17 26.41 5.83 2.17
N LEU A 18 26.84 4.98 1.21
CA LEU A 18 27.27 5.43 -0.13
C LEU A 18 26.22 6.29 -0.85
N CYS A 19 24.93 6.01 -0.61
CA CYS A 19 23.83 6.80 -1.14
C CYS A 19 23.91 8.29 -0.81
N LEU A 20 24.49 8.67 0.34
CA LEU A 20 24.67 10.07 0.75
C LEU A 20 25.69 10.80 -0.13
N TYR A 21 26.80 10.13 -0.47
CA TYR A 21 27.88 10.73 -1.25
C TYR A 21 27.56 10.86 -2.75
N VAL A 22 26.66 10.03 -3.27
CA VAL A 22 26.31 10.01 -4.70
C VAL A 22 25.02 10.78 -5.03
N CYS A 23 24.26 11.24 -4.03
CA CYS A 23 23.02 11.96 -4.27
C CYS A 23 23.29 13.45 -4.57
N PRO A 24 23.07 13.93 -5.81
CA PRO A 24 23.42 15.30 -6.19
C PRO A 24 22.53 16.37 -5.54
N THR A 25 21.36 16.00 -5.02
CA THR A 25 20.40 16.91 -4.40
C THR A 25 20.34 16.78 -2.88
N GLY A 26 21.11 15.85 -2.29
CA GLY A 26 21.03 15.54 -0.86
C GLY A 26 19.73 14.87 -0.41
N ALA A 27 18.88 14.39 -1.34
CA ALA A 27 17.59 13.75 -1.02
C ALA A 27 17.70 12.52 -0.10
N THR A 28 18.86 11.86 -0.08
CA THR A 28 19.11 10.67 0.75
C THR A 28 19.57 10.98 2.18
N ASP A 29 19.93 12.23 2.44
CA ASP A 29 20.49 12.69 3.70
C ASP A 29 19.38 13.23 4.61
N THR A 30 18.80 12.32 5.39
CA THR A 30 17.67 12.59 6.29
C THR A 30 17.87 11.87 7.62
N GLU A 31 17.47 12.53 8.71
CA GLU A 31 17.60 12.01 10.08
C GLU A 31 16.79 10.73 10.32
N ASN A 32 15.65 10.59 9.64
CA ASN A 32 14.76 9.44 9.77
C ASN A 32 15.04 8.33 8.74
N SER A 33 16.09 8.46 7.93
CA SER A 33 16.45 7.53 6.86
C SER A 33 15.40 7.36 5.75
N ILE A 34 14.38 8.23 5.68
CA ILE A 34 13.39 8.28 4.59
C ILE A 34 13.90 9.23 3.51
N ILE A 35 13.95 8.79 2.26
CA ILE A 35 14.41 9.65 1.15
C ILE A 35 13.40 10.79 0.95
N ASP A 36 13.91 12.02 0.89
CA ASP A 36 13.14 13.22 0.61
C ASP A 36 12.68 13.20 -0.87
N VAL A 37 11.38 12.95 -1.07
CA VAL A 37 10.78 12.82 -2.40
C VAL A 37 10.73 14.17 -3.13
N GLU A 38 10.67 15.29 -2.41
CA GLU A 38 10.63 16.63 -3.01
C GLU A 38 11.98 17.02 -3.64
N LYS A 39 13.09 16.61 -3.00
CA LYS A 39 14.44 16.80 -3.53
C LYS A 39 14.86 15.71 -4.52
N CYS A 40 14.17 14.58 -4.57
CA CYS A 40 14.54 13.46 -5.42
C CYS A 40 14.23 13.76 -6.90
N ILE A 41 15.27 13.80 -7.72
CA ILE A 41 15.14 13.99 -9.19
C ILE A 41 15.00 12.67 -9.96
N GLY A 42 14.93 11.53 -9.27
CA GLY A 42 14.73 10.22 -9.91
C GLY A 42 15.93 9.66 -10.67
N CYS A 43 17.16 10.14 -10.43
CA CYS A 43 18.33 9.76 -11.24
C CYS A 43 18.85 8.33 -11.02
N GLY A 44 18.48 7.66 -9.92
CA GLY A 44 18.86 6.26 -9.65
C GLY A 44 20.26 6.03 -9.09
N MET A 45 21.13 7.04 -9.02
CA MET A 45 22.51 6.89 -8.51
C MET A 45 22.60 6.25 -7.12
N CYS A 46 21.70 6.64 -6.21
CA CYS A 46 21.66 6.08 -4.87
C CYS A 46 21.26 4.59 -4.83
N ARG A 47 20.39 4.13 -5.75
CA ARG A 47 20.08 2.70 -5.93
C ARG A 47 21.32 1.95 -6.38
N ASP A 48 21.96 2.46 -7.43
CA ASP A 48 23.09 1.76 -8.08
C ASP A 48 24.31 1.68 -7.16
N ALA A 49 24.51 2.69 -6.30
CA ALA A 49 25.59 2.70 -5.32
C ALA A 49 25.28 1.92 -4.02
N CYS A 50 24.05 1.47 -3.78
CA CYS A 50 23.67 0.84 -2.51
C CYS A 50 24.13 -0.63 -2.48
N PRO A 51 25.13 -1.00 -1.65
CA PRO A 51 25.70 -2.34 -1.67
C PRO A 51 24.72 -3.40 -1.15
N SER A 52 23.81 -3.02 -0.24
CA SER A 52 22.80 -3.93 0.30
C SER A 52 21.52 -4.01 -0.51
N GLY A 53 21.42 -3.27 -1.63
CA GLY A 53 20.19 -3.23 -2.44
C GLY A 53 18.98 -2.66 -1.69
N ALA A 54 19.20 -1.87 -0.63
CA ALA A 54 18.12 -1.34 0.19
C ALA A 54 17.30 -0.23 -0.48
N ILE A 55 17.72 0.28 -1.64
CA ILE A 55 17.06 1.39 -2.33
C ILE A 55 16.39 0.88 -3.61
N SER A 56 15.15 1.28 -3.86
CA SER A 56 14.39 0.95 -5.06
C SER A 56 13.89 2.21 -5.75
N MET A 57 13.75 2.18 -7.06
CA MET A 57 13.10 3.25 -7.83
C MET A 57 11.64 2.90 -8.05
N VAL A 58 10.73 3.74 -7.56
CA VAL A 58 9.29 3.55 -7.69
C VAL A 58 8.71 4.65 -8.58
N PRO A 59 7.73 4.33 -9.45
CA PRO A 59 7.08 5.34 -10.27
C PRO A 59 6.16 6.22 -9.43
N VAL A 60 6.04 7.49 -9.82
CA VAL A 60 5.08 8.43 -9.22
C VAL A 60 3.65 8.05 -9.59
N GLU A 61 3.46 7.66 -10.85
CA GLU A 61 2.20 7.14 -11.37
C GLU A 61 2.34 5.62 -11.54
N LEU A 62 1.55 4.88 -10.80
CA LEU A 62 1.45 3.43 -10.88
C LEU A 62 0.75 3.03 -12.19
N PRO A 63 0.95 1.80 -12.69
CA PRO A 63 0.10 1.28 -13.75
C PRO A 63 -1.37 1.21 -13.30
N PRO A 64 -2.34 1.17 -14.22
CA PRO A 64 -3.72 0.88 -13.85
C PRO A 64 -3.83 -0.54 -13.25
N GLN A 65 -4.74 -0.71 -12.30
CA GLN A 65 -5.05 -1.99 -11.69
C GLN A 65 -5.52 -2.95 -12.78
N GLN A 66 -4.91 -4.14 -12.80
CA GLN A 66 -5.36 -5.19 -13.69
C GLN A 66 -6.66 -5.76 -13.13
N GLY A 67 -7.68 -5.84 -13.99
CA GLY A 67 -8.99 -6.34 -13.63
C GLY A 67 -9.02 -7.85 -13.43
N HIS A 68 -9.94 -8.31 -12.60
CA HIS A 68 -10.36 -9.70 -12.50
C HIS A 68 -11.78 -9.86 -13.04
N THR A 69 -12.14 -11.06 -13.46
CA THR A 69 -13.53 -11.35 -13.82
C THR A 69 -14.41 -11.24 -12.58
N GLU A 70 -15.68 -10.89 -12.78
CA GLU A 70 -16.65 -10.78 -11.69
C GLU A 70 -16.73 -12.05 -10.86
N ALA A 71 -16.73 -13.22 -11.51
CA ALA A 71 -16.73 -14.52 -10.84
C ALA A 71 -15.54 -14.71 -9.89
N VAL A 72 -14.35 -14.26 -10.28
CA VAL A 72 -13.14 -14.33 -9.42
C VAL A 72 -13.28 -13.37 -8.24
N THR A 73 -13.69 -12.13 -8.50
CA THR A 73 -13.87 -11.12 -7.44
C THR A 73 -14.89 -11.57 -6.40
N LEU A 74 -16.03 -12.12 -6.83
CA LEU A 74 -17.07 -12.65 -5.93
C LEU A 74 -16.57 -13.83 -5.11
N ALA A 75 -15.81 -14.75 -5.71
CA ALA A 75 -15.22 -15.87 -5.00
C ALA A 75 -14.22 -15.39 -3.92
N LEU A 76 -13.35 -14.43 -4.24
CA LEU A 76 -12.41 -13.85 -3.29
C LEU A 76 -13.14 -13.14 -2.14
N GLN A 77 -14.20 -12.37 -2.44
CA GLN A 77 -15.01 -11.71 -1.42
C GLN A 77 -15.66 -12.72 -0.47
N ALA A 78 -16.21 -13.82 -0.98
CA ALA A 78 -16.79 -14.87 -0.15
C ALA A 78 -15.77 -15.49 0.81
N ILE A 79 -14.54 -15.75 0.35
CA ILE A 79 -13.47 -16.28 1.19
C ILE A 79 -13.04 -15.23 2.24
N MET A 80 -12.90 -13.96 1.85
CA MET A 80 -12.57 -12.87 2.76
C MET A 80 -13.59 -12.73 3.89
N HIS A 81 -14.89 -12.80 3.57
CA HIS A 81 -15.95 -12.81 4.59
C HIS A 81 -15.84 -14.02 5.53
N SER A 82 -15.59 -15.22 5.00
CA SER A 82 -15.38 -16.41 5.83
C SER A 82 -14.16 -16.26 6.76
N LYS A 83 -13.10 -15.60 6.29
CA LYS A 83 -11.90 -15.34 7.10
C LYS A 83 -12.16 -14.33 8.21
N ALA A 84 -12.89 -13.26 7.91
CA ALA A 84 -13.31 -12.28 8.91
C ALA A 84 -14.20 -12.91 10.01
N GLU A 85 -15.11 -13.81 9.64
CA GLU A 85 -15.94 -14.55 10.61
C GLU A 85 -15.09 -15.45 11.51
N GLN A 86 -14.18 -16.24 10.92
CA GLN A 86 -13.27 -17.10 11.68
C GLN A 86 -12.32 -16.31 12.58
N GLU A 87 -11.85 -15.14 12.14
CA GLU A 87 -11.07 -14.22 12.97
C GLU A 87 -11.86 -13.75 14.18
N SER A 88 -13.11 -13.32 13.99
CA SER A 88 -13.98 -12.87 15.08
C SER A 88 -14.32 -13.97 16.07
N ILE A 89 -14.49 -15.22 15.61
CA ILE A 89 -14.68 -16.36 16.51
C ILE A 89 -13.40 -16.63 17.29
N ALA A 90 -12.24 -16.62 16.62
CA ALA A 90 -10.96 -16.91 17.24
C ALA A 90 -10.56 -15.86 18.29
N SER A 91 -10.86 -14.58 18.08
CA SER A 91 -10.55 -13.52 19.04
C SER A 91 -11.34 -13.61 20.34
N ALA A 92 -12.51 -14.28 20.33
CA ALA A 92 -13.31 -14.55 21.52
C ALA A 92 -12.82 -15.78 22.33
N LEU A 93 -11.89 -16.57 21.78
CA LEU A 93 -11.39 -17.79 22.43
C LEU A 93 -10.04 -17.53 23.13
N PRO A 94 -9.84 -18.09 24.34
CA PRO A 94 -8.56 -17.97 25.02
C PRO A 94 -7.51 -18.93 24.46
N GLY A 95 -6.23 -18.57 24.61
CA GLY A 95 -5.10 -19.46 24.40
C GLY A 95 -4.30 -19.22 23.14
N ARG A 96 -3.11 -19.83 23.09
CA ARG A 96 -2.11 -19.57 22.04
C ARG A 96 -2.57 -19.98 20.64
N LEU A 97 -3.35 -21.06 20.53
CA LEU A 97 -3.88 -21.52 19.25
C LEU A 97 -4.90 -20.52 18.70
N ALA A 98 -5.82 -20.04 19.53
CA ALA A 98 -6.83 -19.06 19.14
C ALA A 98 -6.17 -17.76 18.64
N ALA A 99 -5.21 -17.21 19.38
CA ALA A 99 -4.45 -16.03 18.95
C ALA A 99 -3.68 -16.23 17.63
N ALA A 100 -3.13 -17.43 17.41
CA ALA A 100 -2.48 -17.76 16.14
C ALA A 100 -3.48 -17.84 14.97
N VAL A 101 -4.66 -18.42 15.20
CA VAL A 101 -5.74 -18.52 14.20
C VAL A 101 -6.32 -17.15 13.88
N GLU A 102 -6.57 -16.30 14.88
CA GLU A 102 -7.01 -14.90 14.70
C GLU A 102 -6.03 -14.18 13.76
N LYS A 103 -4.73 -14.18 14.10
CA LYS A 103 -3.71 -13.51 13.30
C LYS A 103 -3.60 -14.10 11.90
N SER A 104 -3.67 -15.43 11.76
CA SER A 104 -3.62 -16.11 10.47
C SER A 104 -4.79 -15.71 9.57
N ASN A 105 -6.01 -15.69 10.12
CA ASN A 105 -7.20 -15.32 9.35
C ASN A 105 -7.18 -13.85 8.95
N ARG A 106 -6.72 -12.94 9.82
CA ARG A 106 -6.53 -11.53 9.48
C ARG A 106 -5.59 -11.34 8.29
N ILE A 107 -4.40 -11.95 8.34
CA ILE A 107 -3.41 -11.85 7.24
C ILE A 107 -4.00 -12.40 5.94
N MET A 108 -4.68 -13.55 6.00
CA MET A 108 -5.34 -14.11 4.81
C MET A 108 -6.43 -13.19 4.27
N ALA A 109 -7.26 -12.60 5.13
CA ALA A 109 -8.30 -11.67 4.70
C ALA A 109 -7.70 -10.41 4.03
N GLU A 110 -6.63 -9.84 4.61
CA GLU A 110 -5.88 -8.70 4.08
C GLU A 110 -5.22 -9.03 2.72
N ASP A 111 -4.65 -10.23 2.57
CA ASP A 111 -4.10 -10.68 1.29
C ASP A 111 -5.22 -10.85 0.25
N ILE A 112 -6.31 -11.53 0.61
CA ILE A 112 -7.42 -11.79 -0.33
C ILE A 112 -8.05 -10.49 -0.82
N ILE A 113 -8.31 -9.51 0.06
CA ILE A 113 -8.88 -8.23 -0.36
C ILE A 113 -7.89 -7.47 -1.26
N ARG A 114 -6.59 -7.51 -0.97
CA ARG A 114 -5.58 -6.89 -1.84
C ARG A 114 -5.60 -7.51 -3.23
N GLU A 115 -5.62 -8.84 -3.31
CA GLU A 115 -5.68 -9.57 -4.58
C GLU A 115 -7.04 -9.44 -5.28
N SER A 116 -8.13 -9.09 -4.57
CA SER A 116 -9.44 -8.87 -5.19
C SER A 116 -9.60 -7.51 -5.89
N GLY A 117 -8.49 -6.82 -6.15
CA GLY A 117 -8.45 -5.55 -6.87
C GLY A 117 -7.91 -4.37 -6.06
N TYR A 118 -7.68 -4.49 -4.76
CA TYR A 118 -7.20 -3.37 -3.91
C TYR A 118 -5.68 -3.30 -3.79
N MET A 119 -4.94 -3.77 -4.81
CA MET A 119 -3.48 -3.82 -4.78
C MET A 119 -2.83 -2.45 -5.00
N LEU A 120 -3.38 -1.63 -5.89
CA LEU A 120 -2.81 -0.33 -6.23
C LEU A 120 -3.61 0.82 -5.59
N PRO A 121 -2.96 1.71 -4.81
CA PRO A 121 -3.65 2.80 -4.12
C PRO A 121 -4.19 3.89 -5.07
N GLN A 122 -3.67 3.98 -6.29
CA GLN A 122 -4.13 4.93 -7.32
C GLN A 122 -5.27 4.38 -8.19
N SER A 123 -5.77 3.17 -7.90
CA SER A 123 -6.85 2.53 -8.66
C SER A 123 -8.21 3.22 -8.44
N ALA A 124 -9.14 3.06 -9.38
CA ALA A 124 -10.49 3.59 -9.26
C ALA A 124 -11.27 2.91 -8.12
N ASN A 125 -11.07 1.61 -7.89
CA ASN A 125 -11.75 0.90 -6.81
C ASN A 125 -11.25 1.32 -5.41
N ALA A 126 -9.95 1.62 -5.25
CA ALA A 126 -9.44 2.19 -4.00
C ALA A 126 -10.08 3.55 -3.72
N ARG A 127 -10.18 4.42 -4.74
CA ARG A 127 -10.87 5.71 -4.62
C ARG A 127 -12.35 5.54 -4.27
N ALA A 128 -13.07 4.72 -5.02
CA ALA A 128 -14.51 4.49 -4.79
C ALA A 128 -14.78 3.93 -3.40
N PHE A 129 -13.89 3.09 -2.87
CA PHE A 129 -13.96 2.60 -1.50
C PHE A 129 -13.80 3.73 -0.48
N LEU A 130 -12.78 4.58 -0.62
CA LEU A 130 -12.59 5.74 0.26
C LEU A 130 -13.78 6.70 0.22
N GLU A 131 -14.32 7.00 -0.97
CA GLU A 131 -15.53 7.82 -1.12
C GLU A 131 -16.75 7.19 -0.44
N LYS A 132 -16.92 5.86 -0.58
CA LYS A 132 -17.98 5.11 0.10
C LYS A 132 -17.88 5.20 1.62
N LEU A 133 -16.66 5.19 2.18
CA LEU A 133 -16.45 5.31 3.62
C LEU A 133 -16.96 6.65 4.17
N LEU A 134 -16.89 7.74 3.40
CA LEU A 134 -17.34 9.08 3.81
C LEU A 134 -18.87 9.25 3.79
N VAL A 135 -19.58 8.48 2.96
CA VAL A 135 -21.04 8.58 2.82
C VAL A 135 -21.81 7.53 3.64
N THR A 136 -21.15 6.45 4.05
CA THR A 136 -21.75 5.40 4.88
C THR A 136 -21.74 5.84 6.35
N GLN A 137 -22.76 5.45 7.13
CA GLN A 137 -22.74 5.67 8.58
C GLN A 137 -21.62 4.85 9.22
N GLN A 138 -20.66 5.52 9.83
CA GLN A 138 -19.54 4.90 10.52
C GLN A 138 -19.74 4.95 12.04
N GLY A 139 -19.04 4.07 12.76
CA GLY A 139 -19.03 4.04 14.22
C GLY A 139 -18.25 5.21 14.85
N GLU A 140 -18.37 5.33 16.17
CA GLU A 140 -17.59 6.28 16.96
C GLU A 140 -16.08 5.99 16.83
N GLY A 141 -15.28 7.02 16.55
CA GLY A 141 -13.82 6.89 16.34
C GLY A 141 -13.37 6.69 14.89
N PHE A 142 -14.28 6.73 13.91
CA PHE A 142 -13.88 6.68 12.49
C PHE A 142 -13.02 7.90 12.07
N PRO A 143 -11.81 7.69 11.51
CA PRO A 143 -10.87 8.76 11.20
C PRO A 143 -11.19 9.46 9.87
N ARG A 144 -12.30 10.22 9.85
CA ARG A 144 -12.79 10.90 8.64
C ARG A 144 -11.73 11.78 7.96
N ALA A 145 -10.99 12.56 8.75
CA ALA A 145 -9.95 13.45 8.24
C ALA A 145 -8.84 12.69 7.48
N ALA A 146 -8.48 11.49 7.93
CA ALA A 146 -7.49 10.67 7.24
C ALA A 146 -7.99 10.18 5.87
N VAL A 147 -9.28 9.86 5.75
CA VAL A 147 -9.88 9.47 4.46
C VAL A 147 -9.91 10.64 3.48
N GLU A 148 -10.25 11.84 3.96
CA GLU A 148 -10.21 13.07 3.17
C GLU A 148 -8.78 13.41 2.72
N GLU A 149 -7.79 13.27 3.60
CA GLU A 149 -6.38 13.42 3.27
C GLU A 149 -5.93 12.41 2.21
N LEU A 150 -6.25 11.12 2.38
CA LEU A 150 -5.94 10.07 1.40
C LEU A 150 -6.52 10.39 0.02
N LEU A 151 -7.78 10.83 -0.05
CA LEU A 151 -8.43 11.23 -1.31
C LEU A 151 -7.78 12.45 -1.96
N SER A 152 -7.12 13.32 -1.18
CA SER A 152 -6.39 14.49 -1.69
C SER A 152 -5.02 14.14 -2.26
N ILE A 153 -4.30 13.18 -1.65
CA ILE A 153 -2.94 12.81 -2.05
C ILE A 153 -2.91 11.69 -3.09
N LEU A 154 -3.90 10.79 -3.08
CA LEU A 154 -4.00 9.66 -4.02
C LEU A 154 -4.68 10.11 -5.33
N LYS A 155 -3.85 10.38 -6.34
CA LYS A 155 -4.32 10.70 -7.69
C LYS A 155 -4.72 9.42 -8.41
N THR A 156 -5.99 9.29 -8.78
CA THR A 156 -6.48 8.13 -9.52
C THR A 156 -5.91 8.11 -10.94
N ASN A 157 -5.37 6.97 -11.35
CA ASN A 157 -4.68 6.79 -12.63
C ASN A 157 -5.55 6.11 -13.70
N GLU A 158 -6.70 5.57 -13.31
CA GLU A 158 -7.71 5.01 -14.20
C GLU A 158 -8.72 6.08 -14.59
N LYS A 159 -8.98 6.23 -15.89
CA LYS A 159 -10.18 6.91 -16.34
C LYS A 159 -11.32 5.92 -16.12
N MET A 160 -12.37 6.31 -15.40
CA MET A 160 -13.60 5.53 -15.35
C MET A 160 -14.09 5.36 -16.79
N GLU A 161 -13.87 4.20 -17.41
CA GLU A 161 -14.64 3.84 -18.59
C GLU A 161 -16.09 3.78 -18.13
N LYS A 162 -16.94 4.58 -18.76
CA LYS A 162 -18.38 4.49 -18.53
C LYS A 162 -18.76 3.04 -18.85
N ALA A 163 -19.37 2.36 -17.88
CA ALA A 163 -20.03 1.11 -18.16
C ALA A 163 -21.09 1.39 -19.24
N ASP A 164 -20.88 0.85 -20.44
CA ASP A 164 -21.88 0.76 -21.49
C ASP A 164 -22.95 -0.29 -21.11
#